data_AF-A0A0H3K323-F1
#
_entry.id   AF-A0A0H3K323-F1
#
_cell.length_a   1.000
_cell.length_b   1.000
_cell.length_c   1.000
_cell.angle_alpha   90.00
_cell.angle_beta   90.00
_cell.angle_gamma   90.00
#
_symmetry.space_group_name_H-M   'P 1'
#
loop_
_entity.id
_entity.type
_entity.pdbx_description
1 polymer ?
#
loop_
_entity_poly.entity_id
_entity_poly.type
_entity_poly.pdbx_seq_one_letter_code
_entity_poly.pdbx_strand_id
1 'polypeptide(L)' 'MFRQSCGYALAEQGLPTRDIQDYLGHRNIQNTVRYTAGNPARFQRITWIPQTQP' A
#
# COMPACT_ATOMS: atom_id res chain seq x y z
N MET A 1 -18.22 -3.85 6.79
CA MET A 1 -18.20 -3.20 5.46
C MET A 1 -17.35 -1.92 5.42
N PHE A 2 -17.39 -1.04 6.43
CA PHE A 2 -16.60 0.22 6.44
C PHE A 2 -15.07 0.07 6.49
N ARG A 3 -14.53 -0.95 7.17
CA ARG A 3 -13.07 -1.18 7.18
C ARG A 3 -12.52 -1.51 5.80
N GLN A 4 -13.33 -2.16 4.95
CA GLN A 4 -12.91 -2.49 3.59
C GLN A 4 -12.87 -1.26 2.70
N SER A 5 -13.91 -0.43 2.73
CA SER A 5 -13.93 0.83 1.98
C SER A 5 -12.83 1.80 2.43
N CYS A 6 -12.55 1.87 3.73
CA CYS A 6 -11.41 2.64 4.25
C CYS A 6 -10.07 2.13 3.71
N GLY A 7 -9.85 0.80 3.67
CA GLY A 7 -8.65 0.21 3.09
C GLY A 7 -8.45 0.54 1.61
N TYR A 8 -9.53 0.54 0.82
CA TYR A 8 -9.46 0.94 -0.60
C TYR A 8 -9.17 2.43 -0.78
N ALA A 9 -9.78 3.32 0.01
CA ALA A 9 -9.52 4.76 -0.07
C ALA A 9 -8.06 5.11 0.28
N LEU A 10 -7.49 4.45 1.30
CA LEU A 10 -6.08 4.61 1.66
C LEU A 10 -5.15 4.07 0.56
N ALA A 11 -5.51 2.95 -0.07
CA ALA A 11 -4.76 2.43 -1.20
C ALA A 11 -4.76 3.42 -2.36
N GLU A 12 -5.92 3.99 -2.74
CA GLU A 12 -6.03 5.00 -3.81
C GLU A 12 -5.18 6.25 -3.58
N GLN A 13 -5.01 6.66 -2.32
CA GLN A 13 -4.10 7.75 -1.94
C GLN A 13 -2.61 7.40 -2.09
N GLY A 14 -2.27 6.18 -2.51
CA GLY A 14 -0.90 5.73 -2.71
C GLY A 14 -0.19 5.35 -1.42
N LEU A 15 -0.92 5.07 -0.33
CA LEU A 15 -0.31 4.52 0.86
C LEU A 15 0.19 3.09 0.60
N PRO A 16 1.39 2.75 1.11
CA PRO A 16 1.92 1.41 0.97
C PRO A 16 1.11 0.42 1.79
N THR A 17 1.08 -0.83 1.32
CA THR A 17 0.25 -1.90 1.90
C THR A 17 0.51 -2.16 3.39
N ARG A 18 1.75 -1.95 3.87
CA ARG A 18 2.09 -2.14 5.29
C ARG A 18 1.52 -1.03 6.17
N ASP A 19 1.57 0.22 5.75
CA ASP A 19 1.01 1.34 6.52
C ASP A 19 -0.51 1.16 6.68
N ILE A 20 -1.20 0.72 5.62
CA ILE A 20 -2.64 0.42 5.67
C ILE A 20 -2.91 -0.76 6.61
N GLN A 21 -2.02 -1.75 6.65
CA GLN A 21 -2.15 -2.92 7.52
C GLN A 21 -2.06 -2.52 8.99
N ASP A 22 -1.06 -1.72 9.34
CA ASP A 22 -0.84 -1.25 10.71
C ASP A 22 -1.96 -0.30 11.15
N TYR A 23 -2.42 0.57 10.26
CA TYR A 23 -3.55 1.48 10.52
C TYR A 23 -4.87 0.75 10.80
N LEU A 24 -5.15 -0.34 10.09
CA LEU A 24 -6.38 -1.13 10.27
C LEU A 24 -6.22 -2.23 11.34
N GLY A 25 -5.01 -2.46 11.85
CA GLY A 25 -4.70 -3.52 12.81
C GLY A 25 -4.86 -4.93 12.22
N HIS A 26 -4.56 -5.10 10.93
CA HIS A 26 -4.71 -6.37 10.25
C HIS A 26 -3.58 -7.34 10.61
N ARG A 27 -3.95 -8.44 11.29
CA ARG A 27 -3.00 -9.50 11.69
C ARG A 27 -2.45 -10.30 10.51
N ASN A 28 -3.24 -10.45 9.44
CA ASN A 28 -2.83 -11.12 8.21
C ASN A 28 -2.75 -10.08 7.07
N ILE A 29 -1.56 -9.96 6.48
CA ILE A 29 -1.25 -9.04 5.38
C ILE A 29 -2.13 -9.27 4.15
N GLN A 30 -2.59 -10.50 3.90
CA GLN A 30 -3.44 -10.80 2.73
C GLN A 30 -4.76 -10.02 2.72
N ASN A 31 -5.29 -9.70 3.90
CA ASN A 31 -6.51 -8.89 4.02
C ASN A 31 -6.29 -7.45 3.51
N THR A 32 -5.07 -6.93 3.65
CA THR A 32 -4.70 -5.58 3.19
C THR A 32 -4.18 -5.57 1.76
N VAL A 33 -3.46 -6.62 1.35
CA VAL A 33 -2.96 -6.79 -0.03
C VAL A 33 -4.11 -6.71 -1.03
N ARG A 34 -5.30 -7.21 -0.68
CA ARG A 34 -6.48 -7.12 -1.55
C ARG A 34 -6.85 -5.68 -1.93
N TYR A 35 -6.56 -4.69 -1.07
CA TYR A 35 -6.84 -3.28 -1.35
C TYR A 35 -5.81 -2.65 -2.28
N THR A 36 -4.57 -3.09 -2.20
CA THR A 36 -3.47 -2.49 -2.96
C THR A 36 -3.12 -3.28 -4.22
N ALA A 37 -3.52 -4.55 -4.35
CA ALA A 37 -3.11 -5.50 -5.41
C ALA A 37 -3.23 -4.98 -6.84
N GLY A 38 -4.22 -4.14 -7.15
CA GLY A 38 -4.42 -3.54 -8.47
C GLY A 38 -3.98 -2.09 -8.61
N ASN A 39 -3.44 -1.47 -7.55
CA ASN A 39 -3.25 -0.03 -7.52
C ASN A 39 -1.88 0.40 -8.08
N PRO A 40 -1.80 1.14 -9.20
CA PRO A 40 -0.54 1.61 -9.75
C PRO A 40 0.13 2.72 -8.92
N ALA A 41 -0.62 3.45 -8.07
CA ALA A 41 -0.11 4.54 -7.26
C ALA A 41 0.99 4.12 -6.29
N ARG A 42 1.02 2.85 -5.86
CA ARG A 42 2.09 2.32 -4.99
C ARG A 42 3.48 2.40 -5.63
N PHE A 43 3.55 2.43 -6.96
CA PHE A 43 4.81 2.47 -7.70
C PHE A 43 5.31 3.90 -7.93
N GLN A 44 4.47 4.93 -7.70
CA GLN A 44 4.86 6.33 -7.91
C GLN A 44 6.01 6.78 -7.00
N ARG A 45 6.15 6.15 -5.82
CA ARG A 45 7.26 6.41 -4.88
C ARG A 45 8.53 5.64 -5.18
N ILE A 46 8.50 4.68 -6.12
CA ILE A 46 9.69 3.91 -6.49
C ILE A 46 10.51 4.73 -7.46
N THR A 47 11.29 5.68 -6.93
CA THR A 47 12.36 6.32 -7.66
C THR A 47 13.60 5.46 -7.51
N TRP A 48 13.88 4.65 -8.52
CA TRP A 48 15.14 3.91 -8.56
C TRP A 48 16.28 4.89 -8.84
N ILE A 49 17.12 5.15 -7.83
CA ILE A 49 18.35 5.90 -7.99
C ILE A 49 19.46 4.86 -8.18
N PRO A 50 20.08 4.76 -9.37
CA PRO A 50 21.26 3.92 -9.51
C PRO A 50 22.32 4.43 -8.54
N GLN A 51 22.74 3.58 -7.59
CA GLN A 51 24.00 3.81 -6.91
C GLN A 51 25.11 3.52 -7.91
N THR A 52 25.39 4.48 -8.80
CA THR A 52 26.67 4.53 -9.50
C THR A 52 27.71 4.91 -8.45
N GLN A 53 28.22 3.90 -7.76
CA GLN A 53 29.41 4.06 -6.94
C GLN A 53 30.61 4.22 -7.89
N PRO A 54 31.47 5.23 -7.68
CA PRO A 54 32.64 5.47 -8.54
C PRO A 54 33.67 4.34 -8.47
#